data_AF-W9Y4P8-F1
#
_entry.id   AF-W9Y4P8-F1
#
_cell.length_a   1.000
_cell.length_b   1.000
_cell.length_c   1.000
_cell.angle_alpha   90.00
_cell.angle_beta   90.00
_cell.angle_gamma   90.00
#
_symmetry.space_group_name_H-M   'P 1'
#
loop_
_entity.id
_entity.type
_entity.pdbx_description
1 polymer ?
#
loop_
_entity_poly.entity_id
_entity_poly.type
_entity_poly.pdbx_seq_one_letter_code
_entity_poly.pdbx_strand_id
1 'polypeptide(L)'
;LDRLSHETETVGNPVLSLIRQLVEQTPAEVAKYIHWGATTREIQDNVAMLQMRGSLQLVNRHLQELSTILRSFAEKYRDTLMAGRTHLQHALPRTFGYKCAVYLSSNLRHLERLQKTQKRCMLAQFGGAS
;
A
#
# COMPACT_ATOMS: atom_id res chain seq x y z
N LEU A 1 11.48 18.99 -15.98
CA LEU A 1 10.37 18.01 -16.02
C LEU A 1 9.66 18.04 -17.37
N ASP A 2 9.55 19.20 -18.02
CA ASP A 2 8.90 19.34 -19.34
C ASP A 2 9.47 18.41 -20.41
N ARG A 3 10.81 18.30 -20.53
CA ARG A 3 11.46 17.35 -21.44
C ARG A 3 11.06 15.91 -21.16
N LEU A 4 11.06 15.49 -19.90
CA LEU A 4 10.65 14.14 -19.48
C LEU A 4 9.19 13.87 -19.87
N SER A 5 8.29 14.83 -19.65
CA SER A 5 6.87 14.71 -20.01
C SER A 5 6.70 14.50 -21.51
N HIS A 6 7.29 15.39 -22.32
CA HIS A 6 7.17 15.34 -23.78
C HIS A 6 7.74 14.05 -24.39
N GLU A 7 8.92 13.63 -23.93
CA GLU A 7 9.53 12.38 -24.41
C GLU A 7 8.74 11.14 -23.94
N THR A 8 8.13 11.18 -22.75
CA THR A 8 7.26 10.10 -22.24
C THR A 8 6.03 9.93 -23.13
N GLU A 9 5.39 11.03 -23.55
CA GLU A 9 4.24 11.00 -24.46
C GLU A 9 4.59 10.35 -25.80
N THR A 10 5.82 10.58 -26.28
CA THR A 10 6.30 10.04 -27.56
C THR A 10 6.65 8.55 -27.46
N VAL A 11 7.33 8.14 -26.38
CA VAL A 11 7.89 6.78 -26.22
C VAL A 11 6.92 5.83 -25.53
N GLY A 12 5.90 6.34 -24.83
CA GLY A 12 4.90 5.57 -24.09
C GLY A 12 5.39 5.05 -22.73
N ASN A 13 6.61 5.38 -22.30
CA ASN A 13 7.10 5.10 -20.96
C ASN A 13 8.16 6.14 -20.51
N PRO A 14 8.21 6.48 -19.21
CA PRO A 14 9.12 7.51 -18.73
C PRO A 14 10.56 7.02 -18.50
N VAL A 15 10.78 5.71 -18.48
CA VAL A 15 12.08 5.13 -18.08
C VAL A 15 13.17 5.45 -19.10
N LEU A 16 12.89 5.31 -20.40
CA LEU A 16 13.88 5.62 -21.44
C LEU A 16 14.31 7.09 -21.39
N SER A 17 13.34 8.00 -21.32
CA SER A 17 13.60 9.45 -21.25
C SER A 17 14.39 9.82 -19.99
N LEU A 18 14.03 9.21 -18.85
CA LEU A 18 14.74 9.42 -17.59
C LEU A 18 16.19 8.92 -17.67
N ILE A 19 16.43 7.73 -18.22
CA ILE A 19 17.79 7.17 -18.37
C ILE A 19 18.65 8.09 -19.25
N ARG A 20 18.12 8.58 -20.37
CA ARG A 20 18.85 9.51 -21.26
C ARG A 20 19.28 10.77 -20.52
N GLN A 21 18.35 11.39 -19.80
CA GLN A 21 18.64 12.60 -19.02
C GLN A 21 19.64 12.32 -17.86
N LEU A 22 19.62 11.13 -17.26
CA LEU A 22 20.59 10.73 -16.24
C LEU A 22 21.99 10.50 -16.83
N VAL A 23 22.08 9.84 -17.99
CA VAL A 23 23.34 9.60 -18.71
C VAL A 23 24.01 10.92 -19.10
N GLU A 24 23.25 11.88 -19.61
CA GLU A 24 23.76 13.22 -19.98
C GLU A 24 24.33 14.00 -18.79
N GLN A 25 23.85 13.74 -17.58
CA GLN A 25 24.30 14.41 -16.35
C GLN A 25 25.39 13.64 -15.60
N THR A 26 25.83 12.49 -16.11
CA THR A 26 26.78 11.60 -15.43
C THR A 26 28.11 11.54 -16.20
N PRO A 27 29.27 11.55 -15.52
CA PRO A 27 30.56 11.35 -16.18
C PRO A 27 30.57 10.06 -17.03
N ALA A 28 31.14 10.14 -18.24
CA ALA A 28 31.08 9.06 -19.23
C ALA A 28 31.58 7.71 -18.70
N GLU A 29 32.58 7.72 -17.82
CA GLU A 29 33.13 6.52 -17.19
C GLU A 29 32.10 5.74 -16.36
N VAL A 30 31.13 6.45 -15.76
CA VAL A 30 30.08 5.89 -14.91
C VAL A 30 28.78 5.70 -15.69
N ALA A 31 28.48 6.60 -16.63
CA ALA A 31 27.21 6.62 -17.36
C ALA A 31 26.92 5.31 -18.11
N LYS A 32 27.96 4.62 -18.60
CA LYS A 32 27.85 3.32 -19.28
C LYS A 32 27.27 2.20 -18.41
N TYR A 33 27.24 2.37 -17.09
CA TYR A 33 26.68 1.39 -16.14
C TYR A 33 25.22 1.70 -15.76
N ILE A 34 24.69 2.87 -16.15
CA ILE A 34 23.29 3.21 -15.87
C ILE A 34 22.39 2.25 -16.65
N HIS A 35 21.44 1.62 -15.95
CA HIS A 35 20.49 0.64 -16.51
C HIS A 35 21.15 -0.64 -17.07
N TRP A 36 22.43 -0.86 -16.82
CA TRP A 36 23.13 -2.04 -17.34
C TRP A 36 22.53 -3.34 -16.77
N GLY A 37 22.08 -4.21 -17.67
CA GLY A 37 21.44 -5.49 -17.32
C GLY A 37 19.97 -5.41 -16.89
N ALA A 38 19.41 -4.19 -16.75
CA ALA A 38 18.01 -4.00 -16.40
C ALA A 38 17.12 -3.77 -17.64
N THR A 39 15.81 -3.98 -17.49
CA THR A 39 14.79 -3.63 -18.47
C THR A 39 13.87 -2.52 -17.96
N THR A 40 13.20 -1.82 -18.88
CA THR A 40 12.17 -0.83 -18.55
C THR A 40 11.13 -1.37 -17.56
N ARG A 41 10.66 -2.60 -17.79
CA ARG A 41 9.64 -3.24 -16.94
C ARG A 41 10.13 -3.44 -15.51
N GLU A 42 11.37 -3.89 -15.32
CA GLU A 42 11.94 -4.09 -13.98
C GLU A 42 12.02 -2.78 -13.20
N ILE A 43 12.44 -1.70 -13.84
CA ILE A 43 12.49 -0.38 -13.19
C ILE A 43 11.08 0.03 -12.78
N GLN A 44 10.08 -0.13 -13.65
CA GLN A 44 8.70 0.21 -13.35
C GLN A 44 8.11 -0.65 -12.21
N ASP A 45 8.30 -1.96 -12.27
CA ASP A 45 7.79 -2.91 -11.27
C ASP A 45 8.43 -2.66 -9.90
N ASN A 46 9.75 -2.40 -9.86
CA ASN A 46 10.44 -2.05 -8.62
C ASN A 46 9.94 -0.73 -8.04
N VAL A 47 9.72 0.30 -8.87
CA VAL A 47 9.14 1.58 -8.42
C VAL A 47 7.73 1.35 -7.86
N ALA A 48 6.90 0.57 -8.55
CA ALA A 48 5.56 0.23 -8.07
C ALA A 48 5.62 -0.52 -6.73
N MET A 49 6.54 -1.46 -6.56
CA MET A 49 6.76 -2.17 -5.29
C MET A 49 7.20 -1.22 -4.17
N LEU A 50 8.10 -0.28 -4.44
CA LEU A 50 8.53 0.73 -3.46
C LEU A 50 7.36 1.63 -3.04
N GLN A 51 6.55 2.08 -3.99
CA GLN A 51 5.35 2.89 -3.73
C GLN A 51 4.31 2.10 -2.94
N MET A 52 4.02 0.86 -3.33
CA MET A 52 3.11 -0.03 -2.61
C MET A 52 3.59 -0.26 -1.18
N ARG A 53 4.89 -0.49 -0.96
CA ARG A 53 5.46 -0.64 0.37
C ARG A 53 5.20 0.57 1.25
N GLY A 54 5.44 1.78 0.74
CA GLY A 54 5.14 3.03 1.44
C GLY A 54 3.65 3.20 1.75
N SER A 55 2.78 2.95 0.75
CA SER A 55 1.33 3.04 0.91
C SER A 55 0.79 2.05 1.95
N LEU A 56 1.29 0.81 1.97
CA LEU A 56 0.86 -0.20 2.94
C LEU A 56 1.29 0.15 4.38
N GLN A 57 2.39 0.89 4.57
CA GLN A 57 2.75 1.42 5.89
C GLN A 57 1.73 2.43 6.41
N LEU A 58 1.20 3.31 5.52
CA LEU A 58 0.13 4.25 5.88
C LEU A 58 -1.16 3.51 6.24
N VAL A 59 -1.56 2.53 5.42
CA VAL A 59 -2.74 1.69 5.70
C VAL A 59 -2.59 0.96 7.02
N ASN A 60 -1.42 0.36 7.29
CA ASN A 60 -1.16 -0.32 8.56
C ASN A 60 -1.34 0.63 9.76
N ARG A 61 -0.83 1.86 9.67
CA ARG A 61 -0.98 2.87 10.72
C ARG A 61 -2.46 3.18 10.99
N HIS A 62 -3.25 3.44 9.95
CA HIS A 62 -4.67 3.74 10.11
C HIS A 62 -5.46 2.55 10.69
N LEU A 63 -5.13 1.31 10.29
CA LEU A 63 -5.74 0.11 10.87
C LEU A 63 -5.37 -0.07 12.36
N GLN A 64 -4.16 0.28 12.77
CA GLN A 64 -3.76 0.27 14.18
C GLN A 64 -4.52 1.33 14.98
N GLU A 65 -4.61 2.55 14.45
CA GLU A 65 -5.38 3.64 15.07
C GLU A 65 -6.86 3.26 15.23
N LEU A 66 -7.47 2.72 14.18
CA LEU A 66 -8.84 2.22 14.22
C LEU A 66 -9.02 1.11 15.27
N SER A 67 -8.04 0.21 15.41
CA SER A 67 -8.07 -0.82 16.46
C SER A 67 -8.10 -0.20 17.86
N THR A 68 -7.28 0.82 18.10
CA THR A 68 -7.24 1.54 19.38
C THR A 68 -8.57 2.22 19.69
N ILE A 69 -9.15 2.93 18.72
CA ILE A 69 -10.45 3.60 18.87
C ILE A 69 -11.55 2.56 19.14
N LEU A 70 -11.64 1.50 18.33
CA LEU A 70 -12.67 0.47 18.50
C LEU A 70 -12.54 -0.26 19.83
N ARG A 71 -11.32 -0.51 20.32
CA ARG A 71 -11.08 -1.07 21.65
C ARG A 71 -11.60 -0.14 22.74
N SER A 72 -11.25 1.15 22.67
CA SER A 72 -11.72 2.15 23.64
C SER A 72 -13.24 2.21 23.69
N PHE A 73 -13.92 2.12 22.54
CA PHE A 73 -15.38 2.15 22.47
C PHE A 73 -16.00 0.83 22.94
N ALA A 74 -15.38 -0.30 22.63
CA ALA A 74 -15.83 -1.60 23.13
C ALA A 74 -15.83 -1.65 24.66
N GLU A 75 -14.80 -1.06 25.29
CA GLU A 75 -14.66 -0.98 26.75
C GLU A 75 -15.58 0.08 27.35
N LYS A 76 -15.54 1.32 26.85
CA LYS A 76 -16.32 2.45 27.36
C LYS A 76 -17.83 2.21 27.30
N TYR A 77 -18.30 1.59 26.23
CA TYR A 77 -19.73 1.38 25.97
C TYR A 77 -20.15 -0.08 26.14
N ARG A 78 -19.40 -0.86 26.94
CA ARG A 78 -19.65 -2.28 27.20
C ARG A 78 -21.09 -2.55 27.58
N ASP A 79 -21.65 -1.73 28.46
CA ASP A 79 -22.99 -1.89 29.05
C ASP A 79 -24.04 -0.92 28.46
N THR A 80 -23.69 -0.19 27.41
CA THR A 80 -24.62 0.73 26.73
C THR A 80 -25.57 -0.05 25.83
N LEU A 81 -26.81 -0.24 26.27
CA LEU A 81 -27.86 -0.94 25.53
C LEU A 81 -28.22 -0.23 24.22
N MET A 82 -28.49 -1.04 23.18
CA MET A 82 -29.03 -0.61 21.91
C MET A 82 -29.89 -1.71 21.27
N ALA A 83 -30.79 -1.33 20.37
CA ALA A 83 -31.51 -2.32 19.55
C ALA A 83 -30.52 -3.07 18.62
N GLY A 84 -30.52 -4.39 18.70
CA GLY A 84 -29.95 -5.22 17.65
C GLY A 84 -30.72 -5.04 16.35
N ARG A 85 -30.07 -5.24 15.20
CA ARG A 85 -30.74 -5.18 13.89
C ARG A 85 -30.31 -6.30 12.98
N THR A 86 -31.29 -6.96 12.36
CA THR A 86 -31.15 -7.93 11.27
C THR A 86 -32.12 -7.54 10.16
N HIS A 87 -31.70 -7.62 8.89
CA HIS A 87 -32.49 -7.10 7.75
C HIS A 87 -33.02 -5.66 7.97
N LEU A 88 -32.23 -4.83 8.65
CA LEU A 88 -32.58 -3.46 9.06
C LEU A 88 -33.77 -3.32 10.04
N GLN A 89 -34.33 -4.43 10.52
CA GLN A 89 -35.42 -4.47 11.51
C GLN A 89 -34.87 -4.70 12.92
N HIS A 90 -35.62 -4.28 13.95
CA HIS A 90 -35.25 -4.55 15.34
C HIS A 90 -35.20 -6.05 15.62
N ALA A 91 -34.10 -6.46 16.25
CA ALA A 91 -33.85 -7.81 16.75
C ALA A 91 -33.66 -7.75 18.28
N LEU A 92 -33.12 -8.81 18.87
CA LEU A 92 -32.83 -8.86 20.30
C LEU A 92 -31.89 -7.72 20.75
N PRO A 93 -32.06 -7.17 21.97
CA PRO A 93 -31.17 -6.17 22.52
C PRO A 93 -29.71 -6.61 22.53
N ARG A 94 -28.79 -5.66 22.33
CA ARG A 94 -27.33 -5.85 22.43
C ARG A 94 -26.70 -4.60 23.01
N THR A 95 -25.38 -4.61 23.23
CA THR A 95 -24.66 -3.39 23.62
C THR A 95 -23.89 -2.76 22.46
N PHE A 96 -23.69 -1.44 22.51
CA PHE A 96 -22.86 -0.72 21.55
C PHE A 96 -21.40 -1.19 21.63
N GLY A 97 -20.90 -1.43 22.85
CA GLY A 97 -19.56 -1.99 23.06
C GLY A 97 -19.37 -3.34 22.36
N TYR A 98 -20.37 -4.23 22.41
CA TYR A 98 -20.34 -5.49 21.65
C TYR A 98 -20.27 -5.25 20.13
N LYS A 99 -20.96 -4.22 19.60
CA LYS A 99 -20.86 -3.85 18.18
C LYS A 99 -19.45 -3.39 17.80
N CYS A 100 -18.82 -2.54 18.62
CA CYS A 100 -17.44 -2.11 18.42
C CYS A 100 -16.45 -3.29 18.51
N ALA A 101 -16.65 -4.24 19.42
CA ALA A 101 -15.81 -5.43 19.56
C ALA A 101 -15.86 -6.33 18.30
N VAL A 102 -17.03 -6.49 17.67
CA VAL A 102 -17.17 -7.23 16.42
C VAL A 102 -16.40 -6.57 15.27
N TYR A 103 -16.44 -5.23 15.19
CA TYR A 103 -15.63 -4.49 14.21
C TYR A 103 -14.13 -4.60 14.52
N LEU A 104 -13.73 -4.48 15.78
CA LEU A 104 -12.34 -4.65 16.21
C LEU A 104 -11.80 -6.02 15.79
N SER A 105 -12.55 -7.10 16.07
CA SER A 105 -12.18 -8.46 15.69
C SER A 105 -11.91 -8.59 14.18
N SER A 106 -12.72 -7.95 13.35
CA SER A 106 -12.54 -7.95 11.90
C SER A 106 -11.30 -7.15 11.49
N ASN A 107 -11.10 -5.98 12.09
CA ASN A 107 -9.95 -5.12 11.83
C ASN A 107 -8.61 -5.80 12.19
N LEU A 108 -8.55 -6.53 13.31
CA LEU A 108 -7.37 -7.29 13.73
C LEU A 108 -6.99 -8.39 12.73
N ARG A 109 -7.98 -9.09 12.14
CA ARG A 109 -7.72 -10.06 11.06
C ARG A 109 -7.16 -9.38 9.81
N HIS A 110 -7.56 -8.15 9.50
CA HIS A 110 -7.00 -7.40 8.38
C HIS A 110 -5.56 -6.96 8.64
N LEU A 111 -5.23 -6.52 9.86
CA LEU A 111 -3.85 -6.23 10.26
C LEU A 111 -2.94 -7.44 10.09
N GLU A 112 -3.37 -8.62 10.56
CA GLU A 112 -2.59 -9.85 10.41
C GLU A 112 -2.37 -10.22 8.93
N ARG A 113 -3.41 -10.11 8.09
CA ARG A 113 -3.30 -10.37 6.65
C ARG A 113 -2.30 -9.41 5.99
N LEU A 114 -2.38 -8.12 6.32
CA LEU A 114 -1.48 -7.11 5.77
C LEU A 114 -0.02 -7.42 6.10
N GLN A 115 0.28 -7.76 7.35
CA GLN A 115 1.63 -8.13 7.78
C GLN A 115 2.15 -9.38 7.06
N LYS A 116 1.30 -10.41 6.87
CA LYS A 116 1.67 -11.61 6.12
C LYS A 116 1.93 -11.31 4.65
N THR A 117 1.12 -10.47 4.02
CA THR A 117 1.29 -10.04 2.62
C THR A 117 2.58 -9.26 2.43
N GLN A 118 2.88 -8.29 3.31
CA GLN A 118 4.10 -7.50 3.22
C GLN A 118 5.37 -8.36 3.25
N LYS A 119 5.40 -9.41 4.08
CA LYS A 119 6.55 -10.33 4.13
C LYS A 119 6.77 -11.13 2.85
N ARG A 120 5.71 -11.41 2.08
CA ARG A 120 5.76 -12.29 0.92
C ARG A 120 5.85 -11.58 -0.43
N CYS A 121 5.25 -10.40 -0.52
CA CYS A 121 5.01 -9.74 -1.81
C CYS A 121 5.94 -8.56 -2.08
N MET A 122 6.72 -8.11 -1.10
CA MET A 122 7.65 -6.97 -1.25
C MET A 122 8.99 -7.44 -1.82
N LEU A 123 8.97 -7.95 -3.06
CA LEU A 123 10.14 -8.49 -3.76
C LEU A 123 10.68 -7.49 -4.78
N ALA A 124 11.97 -7.58 -5.07
CA ALA A 124 12.58 -6.89 -6.20
C ALA A 124 12.41 -7.74 -7.47
N GLN A 125 12.22 -7.06 -8.60
CA GLN A 125 12.14 -7.66 -9.92
C GLN A 125 13.42 -7.41 -10.70
N PHE A 126 14.12 -8.48 -11.08
CA PHE A 126 15.35 -8.42 -11.88
C PHE A 126 15.61 -9.77 -12.57
N GLY A 127 15.32 -9.86 -13.85
CA GLY A 127 15.43 -11.06 -14.69
C GLY A 127 15.98 -10.83 -16.12
N GLY A 128 16.26 -9.59 -16.52
CA GLY A 128 16.72 -9.23 -17.85
C GLY A 128 15.61 -9.19 -18.90
N ALA A 129 16.01 -9.06 -20.17
CA ALA A 129 15.10 -9.12 -21.32
C ALA A 129 14.88 -10.58 -21.73
N SER A 130 13.65 -11.07 -21.60
CA SER A 130 13.18 -12.39 -22.04
C SER A 130 11.74 -12.34 -22.47
#